data_AF-A0A6G9Y2C9-F1
#
_entry.id   AF-A0A6G9Y2C9-F1
#
_cell.length_a   1.000
_cell.length_b   1.000
_cell.length_c   1.000
_cell.angle_alpha   90.00
_cell.angle_beta   90.00
_cell.angle_gamma   90.00
#
_symmetry.space_group_name_H-M   'P 1'
#
loop_
_entity.id
_entity.type
_entity.pdbx_description
1 polymer ?
#
loop_
_entity_poly.entity_id
_entity_poly.type
_entity_poly.pdbx_seq_one_letter_code
_entity_poly.pdbx_strand_id
1 'polypeptide(L)'
;MRLSRDGYCGQGQTHRRIREEWGYPDIGIYFADCPSAGHDMIALDYRGGDEPRVVHVDQEAGYRITTLAPDFATFIDGLVHEWC
;
A
#
# COMPACT_ATOMS: atom_id res chain seq x y z
N MET A 1 -7.96 11.13 -8.78
CA MET A 1 -6.56 10.75 -8.54
C MET A 1 -5.69 11.96 -8.84
N ARG A 2 -5.14 12.65 -7.82
CA ARG A 2 -4.32 13.86 -8.04
C ARG A 2 -3.03 13.71 -7.23
N LEU A 3 -1.90 13.69 -7.92
CA LEU A 3 -0.57 13.73 -7.30
C LEU A 3 -0.21 15.21 -7.09
N SER A 4 -0.11 15.66 -5.84
CA SER A 4 0.26 17.04 -5.51
C SER A 4 1.70 17.11 -5.03
N ARG A 5 2.52 17.89 -5.74
CA ARG A 5 3.77 18.47 -5.23
C ARG A 5 3.40 19.77 -4.51
N ASP A 6 3.85 19.89 -3.28
CA ASP A 6 3.81 21.07 -2.40
C ASP A 6 2.40 21.58 -2.01
N GLY A 7 1.96 21.24 -0.79
CA GLY A 7 0.74 21.81 -0.22
C GLY A 7 0.38 21.22 1.14
N TYR A 8 0.35 22.07 2.16
CA TYR A 8 -0.18 21.77 3.49
C TYR A 8 -1.71 21.59 3.39
N CYS A 9 -2.19 20.38 3.07
CA CYS A 9 -3.61 20.03 3.10
C CYS A 9 -3.81 18.50 3.09
N GLY A 10 -4.29 17.96 4.20
CA GLY A 10 -4.72 16.56 4.37
C GLY A 10 -3.76 15.75 5.24
N GLN A 11 -4.30 14.97 6.18
CA GLN A 11 -3.61 13.98 7.01
C GLN A 11 -3.09 12.80 6.15
N GLY A 12 -2.40 13.08 5.04
CA GLY A 12 -1.83 12.08 4.15
C GLY A 12 -0.62 11.45 4.81
N GLN A 13 -0.67 10.14 5.01
CA GLN A 13 0.44 9.41 5.60
C GLN A 13 1.65 9.48 4.69
N THR A 14 2.73 10.07 5.17
CA THR A 14 4.00 10.02 4.45
C THR A 14 4.62 8.64 4.64
N HIS A 15 5.27 8.11 3.60
CA HIS A 15 6.02 6.84 3.67
C HIS A 15 6.96 6.78 4.87
N ARG A 16 7.53 7.93 5.26
CA ARG A 16 8.36 8.08 6.45
C ARG A 16 7.60 7.78 7.75
N ARG A 17 6.40 8.32 7.94
CA ARG A 17 5.57 8.06 9.15
C ARG A 17 5.16 6.59 9.24
N ILE A 18 4.76 6.00 8.10
CA ILE A 18 4.36 4.59 8.00
C ILE A 18 5.49 3.66 8.52
N ARG A 19 6.75 3.98 8.21
CA ARG A 19 7.90 3.22 8.69
C ARG A 19 8.34 3.59 10.11
N GLU A 20 8.60 4.87 10.34
CA GLU A 20 9.27 5.34 11.57
C GLU A 20 8.32 5.40 12.77
N GLU A 21 7.06 5.78 12.55
CA GLU A 21 6.09 5.89 13.63
C GLU A 21 5.26 4.61 13.78
N TRP A 22 4.92 3.97 12.67
CA TRP A 22 3.96 2.85 12.66
C TRP A 22 4.61 1.48 12.47
N GLY A 23 5.92 1.41 12.24
CA GLY A 23 6.67 0.16 12.24
C GLY A 23 6.45 -0.73 11.00
N TYR A 24 5.82 -0.23 9.95
CA TYR A 24 5.64 -1.01 8.73
C TYR A 24 6.98 -1.34 8.05
N PRO A 25 7.10 -2.53 7.45
CA PRO A 25 8.35 -3.00 6.89
C PRO A 25 8.78 -2.16 5.67
N ASP A 26 10.10 -2.03 5.50
CA ASP A 26 10.70 -1.32 4.37
C ASP A 26 10.71 -2.19 3.12
N ILE A 27 9.58 -2.21 2.42
CA ILE A 27 9.36 -3.05 1.23
C ILE A 27 9.15 -2.23 -0.04
N GLY A 28 8.81 -0.94 0.10
CA GLY A 28 8.55 -0.04 -1.02
C GLY A 28 7.41 0.93 -0.70
N ILE A 29 6.53 1.17 -1.68
CA ILE A 29 5.56 2.28 -1.61
C ILE A 29 4.22 1.79 -1.09
N TYR A 30 3.80 2.28 0.07
CA TYR A 30 2.43 2.15 0.57
C TYR A 30 1.54 3.18 -0.11
N PHE A 31 0.44 2.75 -0.75
CA PHE A 31 -0.35 3.61 -1.63
C PHE A 31 -1.86 3.58 -1.40
N ALA A 32 -2.37 2.65 -0.60
CA ALA A 32 -3.79 2.61 -0.21
C ALA A 32 -3.95 2.09 1.22
N ASP A 33 -4.89 2.68 1.94
CA ASP A 33 -5.41 2.23 3.21
C ASP A 33 -6.72 1.45 2.99
N CYS A 34 -6.96 0.45 3.83
CA CYS A 34 -8.24 -0.24 3.87
C CYS A 34 -9.22 0.45 4.84
N PRO A 35 -10.53 0.17 4.77
CA PRO A 35 -11.54 0.73 5.69
C PRO A 35 -11.30 0.42 7.18
N SER A 36 -10.32 -0.43 7.51
CA SER A 36 -9.87 -0.78 8.86
C SER A 36 -9.06 0.33 9.57
N ALA A 37 -9.31 1.60 9.24
CA ALA A 37 -8.62 2.76 9.83
C ALA A 37 -7.08 2.72 9.71
N GLY A 38 -6.55 2.08 8.67
CA GLY A 38 -5.12 2.04 8.38
C GLY A 38 -4.34 0.92 9.09
N HIS A 39 -5.02 -0.07 9.67
CA HIS A 39 -4.37 -1.28 10.22
C HIS A 39 -3.92 -2.23 9.09
N ASP A 40 -4.54 -2.10 7.93
CA ASP A 40 -4.22 -2.85 6.73
C ASP A 40 -3.82 -1.88 5.62
N MET A 41 -2.66 -2.15 5.02
CA MET A 41 -2.10 -1.29 3.98
C MET A 41 -1.78 -2.10 2.73
N ILE A 42 -2.02 -1.50 1.57
CA ILE A 42 -1.57 -2.05 0.28
C ILE A 42 -0.26 -1.37 -0.11
N ALA A 43 0.72 -2.17 -0.53
CA ALA A 43 2.05 -1.72 -0.88
C ALA A 43 2.56 -2.31 -2.20
N LEU A 44 3.45 -1.55 -2.84
CA LEU A 44 4.31 -2.01 -3.92
C LEU A 44 5.61 -2.54 -3.31
N ASP A 45 5.86 -3.85 -3.43
CA ASP A 45 7.04 -4.53 -2.91
C ASP A 45 8.13 -4.66 -3.98
N TYR A 46 9.22 -3.90 -3.81
CA TYR A 46 10.36 -3.82 -4.73
C TYR A 46 11.53 -4.74 -4.36
N ARG A 47 11.40 -5.57 -3.31
CA ARG A 47 12.50 -6.47 -2.89
C ARG A 47 12.82 -7.55 -3.92
N GLY A 48 11.92 -7.77 -4.88
CA GLY A 48 12.03 -8.78 -5.94
C GLY A 48 12.67 -8.31 -7.26
N GLY A 49 13.02 -7.03 -7.41
CA GLY A 49 13.59 -6.47 -8.63
C GLY A 49 12.96 -5.13 -9.03
N ASP A 50 13.15 -4.75 -10.29
CA ASP A 50 12.69 -3.45 -10.82
C ASP A 50 11.16 -3.35 -10.94
N GLU A 51 10.47 -4.48 -11.11
CA GLU A 51 9.00 -4.55 -11.17
C GLU A 51 8.41 -4.95 -9.81
N PRO A 52 7.57 -4.10 -9.21
CA PRO A 52 7.02 -4.37 -7.89
C PRO A 52 5.84 -5.33 -7.94
N ARG A 53 5.74 -6.18 -6.91
CA ARG A 53 4.53 -6.94 -6.62
C ARG A 53 3.55 -6.09 -5.83
N VAL A 54 2.26 -6.35 -5.97
CA VAL A 54 1.26 -5.73 -5.09
C VAL A 54 1.02 -6.64 -3.90
N VAL A 55 1.20 -6.11 -2.69
CA VAL A 55 1.08 -6.86 -1.44
C VAL A 55 0.14 -6.16 -0.46
N HIS A 56 -0.53 -6.95 0.36
CA HIS A 56 -1.26 -6.53 1.55
C HIS A 56 -0.36 -6.72 2.78
N VAL A 57 -0.29 -5.71 3.65
CA VAL A 57 0.42 -5.77 4.93
C VAL A 57 -0.58 -5.59 6.06
N ASP A 58 -0.79 -6.65 6.82
CA ASP A 58 -1.70 -6.73 7.96
C ASP A 58 -0.93 -6.46 9.26
N GLN A 59 -1.16 -5.29 9.87
CA GLN A 59 -0.50 -4.90 11.11
C GLN A 59 -0.95 -5.76 12.31
N GLU A 60 -2.23 -6.11 12.37
CA GLU A 60 -2.81 -6.88 13.47
C GLU A 60 -2.28 -8.32 13.51
N ALA A 61 -1.94 -8.88 12.34
CA ALA A 61 -1.26 -10.16 12.19
C ALA A 61 0.27 -10.07 12.28
N GLY A 62 0.82 -9.02 12.89
CA GLY A 62 2.25 -8.85 13.09
C GLY A 62 3.01 -8.48 11.81
N TYR A 63 2.44 -7.57 11.01
CA TYR A 63 2.96 -7.14 9.70
C TYR A 63 3.05 -8.27 8.69
N ARG A 64 2.05 -9.17 8.69
CA ARG A 64 1.99 -10.28 7.73
C ARG A 64 1.84 -9.73 6.32
N ILE A 65 2.76 -10.11 5.43
CA ILE A 65 2.75 -9.73 4.02
C ILE A 65 2.08 -10.82 3.19
N THR A 66 1.05 -10.47 2.43
CA THR A 66 0.35 -11.37 1.50
C THR A 66 0.39 -10.80 0.10
N THR A 67 0.88 -11.56 -0.89
CA THR A 67 0.87 -11.13 -2.29
C THR A 67 -0.54 -11.14 -2.85
N LEU A 68 -0.98 -9.99 -3.37
CA LEU A 68 -2.26 -9.84 -4.06
C LEU A 68 -2.13 -10.03 -5.56
N ALA A 69 -1.05 -9.51 -6.15
CA ALA A 69 -0.77 -9.65 -7.58
C ALA A 69 0.75 -9.68 -7.86
N PRO A 70 1.18 -10.37 -8.93
CA PRO A 70 2.59 -10.43 -9.32
C PRO A 70 3.13 -9.08 -9.83
N ASP A 71 2.27 -8.20 -10.32
CA ASP A 71 2.61 -6.88 -10.85
C ASP A 71 1.42 -5.93 -10.71
N PHE A 72 1.66 -4.64 -10.96
CA PHE A 72 0.63 -3.61 -10.81
C PHE A 72 -0.47 -3.68 -11.88
N ALA A 73 -0.16 -4.11 -13.11
CA ALA A 73 -1.15 -4.21 -14.18
C ALA A 73 -2.15 -5.33 -13.87
N THR A 74 -1.66 -6.50 -13.47
CA THR A 74 -2.48 -7.64 -13.02
C THR A 74 -3.37 -7.25 -11.84
N PHE A 75 -2.87 -6.42 -10.92
CA PHE A 75 -3.69 -5.90 -9.82
C PHE A 75 -4.86 -5.05 -10.33
N ILE A 76 -4.60 -4.09 -11.21
CA ILE A 76 -5.64 -3.20 -11.77
C ILE A 76 -6.66 -3.98 -12.60
N ASP A 77 -6.21 -4.93 -13.42
CA ASP A 77 -7.10 -5.77 -14.23
C ASP A 77 -8.02 -6.65 -13.36
N GLY A 78 -7.57 -7.02 -12.15
CA GLY A 78 -8.35 -7.77 -11.17
C GLY A 78 -9.36 -6.95 -10.37
N LEU A 79 -9.33 -5.61 -10.44
CA LEU A 79 -10.27 -4.74 -9.74
C LEU A 79 -11.63 -4.75 -10.44
N VAL A 80 -12.44 -5.76 -10.14
CA VAL A 80 -13.84 -5.82 -10.59
C VAL A 80 -14.71 -4.92 -9.72
N HIS A 81 -15.40 -3.97 -10.36
CA HIS A 81 -16.43 -3.15 -9.73
C HIS A 81 -17.71 -4.00 -9.60
N GLU A 82 -17.88 -4.75 -8.52
CA GLU A 82 -19.19 -5.34 -8.21
C GLU A 82 -20.13 -4.25 -7.70
N TRP A 83 -20.91 -3.66 -8.60
CA TRP A 83 -22.13 -2.93 -8.24
C TRP A 83 -23.31 -3.71 -8.80
N CYS A 84 -23.95 -4.50 -7.93
CA CYS A 84 -25.29 -5.04 -8.14
C CYS A 84 -26.11 -4.66 -6.89
#